data_AF-A0A6G9NB72-F1
#
_entry.id   AF-A0A6G9NB72-F1
#
_cell.length_a   1.000
_cell.length_b   1.000
_cell.length_c   1.000
_cell.angle_alpha   90.00
_cell.angle_beta   90.00
_cell.angle_gamma   90.00
#
_symmetry.space_group_name_H-M   'P 1'
#
loop_
_entity.id
_entity.type
_entity.pdbx_description
1 polymer ?
#
loop_
_entity_poly.entity_id
_entity_poly.type
_entity_poly.pdbx_seq_one_letter_code
_entity_poly.pdbx_strand_id
1 'polypeptide(L)'
;MSRISKLPPDQWDPRLRDAVNPDALSELEQGLTRFFAHCPEQALGLMGFGGALKMHRSLPDRLVELVRLRIAFFNQCRSCMAIRYSDAVADGVDEGLVCSLERPQEAENLTPAEKAAIRYGELMATDHLAIGEDTYAELREHFSEAEIVELGMTCAFFVGFGRLAATWHMVEELPQAFREAESIAPWGSDKVEVR
;
A
#
# COMPACT_ATOMS: atom_id res chain seq x y z
N MET A 1 20.45 -5.20 5.34
CA MET A 1 20.63 -3.75 5.08
C MET A 1 20.03 -3.44 3.73
N SER A 2 19.40 -2.28 3.61
CA SER A 2 18.79 -1.74 2.40
C SER A 2 19.84 -1.55 1.31
N ARG A 3 19.40 -1.69 0.06
CA ARG A 3 20.29 -1.62 -1.12
C ARG A 3 20.62 -0.20 -1.55
N ILE A 4 19.83 0.77 -1.11
CA ILE A 4 20.01 2.20 -1.33
C ILE A 4 20.17 2.85 0.06
N SER A 5 21.04 3.85 0.19
CA SER A 5 21.21 4.56 1.46
C SER A 5 19.98 5.43 1.79
N LYS A 6 19.64 5.50 3.07
CA LYS A 6 18.61 6.41 3.60
C LYS A 6 19.26 7.76 3.91
N LEU A 7 18.63 8.86 3.51
CA LEU A 7 19.01 10.19 3.99
C LEU A 7 18.28 10.49 5.31
N PRO A 8 18.99 10.97 6.34
CA PRO A 8 18.34 11.47 7.55
C PRO A 8 17.55 12.77 7.26
N PRO A 9 16.48 13.07 8.01
CA PRO A 9 15.61 14.23 7.75
C PRO A 9 16.32 15.58 7.67
N ASP A 10 17.45 15.77 8.37
CA ASP A 10 18.24 16.99 8.33
C ASP A 10 18.93 17.24 6.97
N GLN A 11 19.08 16.21 6.15
CA GLN A 11 19.65 16.27 4.80
C GLN A 11 18.60 16.35 3.69
N TRP A 12 17.30 16.33 4.02
CA TRP A 12 16.24 16.46 3.02
C TRP A 12 16.10 17.90 2.54
N ASP A 13 15.62 18.08 1.31
CA ASP A 13 15.22 19.40 0.79
C ASP A 13 14.20 20.06 1.75
N PRO A 14 14.37 21.34 2.12
CA PRO A 14 13.48 22.01 3.07
C PRO A 14 11.99 21.96 2.67
N ARG A 15 11.68 22.01 1.37
CA ARG A 15 10.29 21.89 0.87
C ARG A 15 9.72 20.51 1.14
N LEU A 16 10.54 19.48 1.00
CA LEU A 16 10.13 18.09 1.27
C LEU A 16 9.94 17.87 2.77
N ARG A 17 10.81 18.45 3.61
CA ARG A 17 10.65 18.42 5.07
C ARG A 17 9.36 19.10 5.51
N ASP A 18 9.07 20.27 4.97
CA ASP A 18 7.84 21.02 5.27
C ASP A 18 6.58 20.23 4.85
N ALA A 19 6.60 19.66 3.64
CA ALA A 19 5.48 18.87 3.12
C ALA A 19 5.20 17.58 3.90
N VAL A 20 6.24 16.91 4.41
CA VAL A 20 6.12 15.58 5.06
C VAL A 20 6.07 15.67 6.58
N ASN A 21 6.68 16.71 7.17
CA ASN A 21 6.91 16.88 8.60
C ASN A 21 7.50 15.61 9.26
N PRO A 22 8.74 15.21 8.90
CA PRO A 22 9.33 13.95 9.35
C PRO A 22 9.56 13.85 10.85
N ASP A 23 9.61 14.98 11.57
CA ASP A 23 9.77 15.00 13.03
C ASP A 23 8.50 14.55 13.76
N ALA A 24 7.35 14.59 13.08
CA ALA A 24 6.08 14.03 13.56
C ALA A 24 5.88 12.56 13.15
N LEU A 25 6.92 11.90 12.64
CA LEU A 25 6.88 10.54 12.12
C LEU A 25 7.91 9.62 12.78
N SER A 26 7.49 8.39 13.06
CA SER A 26 8.44 7.30 13.32
C SER A 26 9.31 7.01 12.09
N GLU A 27 10.45 6.35 12.29
CA GLU A 27 11.32 5.94 11.18
C GLU A 27 10.57 5.05 10.16
N LEU A 28 9.67 4.19 10.63
CA LEU A 28 8.85 3.35 9.77
C LEU A 28 7.91 4.19 8.89
N GLU A 29 7.24 5.19 9.49
CA GLU A 29 6.32 6.07 8.78
C GLU A 29 7.01 7.04 7.82
N GLN A 30 8.25 7.45 8.09
CA GLN A 30 9.06 8.19 7.12
C GLN A 30 9.33 7.35 5.85
N GLY A 31 9.32 6.02 5.98
CA GLY A 31 9.17 5.08 4.87
C GLY A 31 10.11 5.33 3.69
N LEU A 32 9.53 5.31 2.48
CA LEU A 32 10.23 5.51 1.21
C LEU A 32 10.78 6.93 1.01
N THR A 33 10.24 7.93 1.72
CA THR A 33 10.67 9.33 1.59
C THR A 33 12.16 9.49 1.93
N ARG A 34 12.67 8.70 2.88
CA ARG A 34 14.11 8.62 3.23
C ARG A 34 15.01 8.25 2.05
N PHE A 35 14.47 7.56 1.06
CA PHE A 35 15.18 7.17 -0.17
C PHE A 35 14.92 8.18 -1.29
N PHE A 36 13.69 8.66 -1.43
CA PHE A 36 13.34 9.65 -2.46
C PHE A 36 13.99 11.01 -2.23
N ALA A 37 14.38 11.33 -0.99
CA ALA A 37 15.09 12.56 -0.66
C ALA A 37 16.41 12.76 -1.45
N HIS A 38 17.01 11.69 -2.02
CA HIS A 38 18.14 11.81 -2.97
C HIS A 38 17.76 12.57 -4.25
N CYS A 39 16.48 12.59 -4.62
CA CYS A 39 15.92 13.19 -5.84
C CYS A 39 14.75 14.13 -5.48
N PRO A 40 15.00 15.33 -4.92
CA PRO A 40 13.96 16.14 -4.27
C PRO A 40 12.81 16.57 -5.19
N GLU A 41 13.08 16.91 -6.46
CA GLU A 41 12.01 17.28 -7.40
C GLU A 41 11.06 16.10 -7.69
N GLN A 42 11.60 14.88 -7.79
CA GLN A 42 10.79 13.68 -7.97
C GLN A 42 10.04 13.33 -6.68
N ALA A 43 10.69 13.48 -5.52
CA ALA A 43 10.07 13.25 -4.22
C ALA A 43 8.88 14.18 -3.98
N LEU A 44 9.02 15.48 -4.25
CA LEU A 44 7.95 16.46 -4.10
C LEU A 44 6.76 16.14 -4.99
N GLY A 45 7.00 15.82 -6.26
CA GLY A 45 5.93 15.41 -7.17
C GLY A 45 5.21 14.15 -6.69
N LEU A 46 5.96 13.17 -6.18
CA LEU A 46 5.42 11.94 -5.64
C LEU A 46 4.62 12.16 -4.34
N MET A 47 5.08 13.04 -3.45
CA MET A 47 4.34 13.37 -2.22
C MET A 47 3.03 14.08 -2.54
N GLY A 48 3.01 14.96 -3.55
CA GLY A 48 1.77 15.56 -4.04
C GLY A 48 0.79 14.52 -4.58
N PHE A 49 1.27 13.59 -5.41
CA PHE A 49 0.45 12.51 -5.95
C PHE A 49 -0.06 11.56 -4.85
N GLY A 50 0.82 11.08 -3.97
CA GLY A 50 0.43 10.21 -2.86
C GLY A 50 -0.53 10.88 -1.88
N GLY A 51 -0.34 12.17 -1.61
CA GLY A 51 -1.28 12.98 -0.84
C GLY A 51 -2.67 13.03 -1.48
N ALA A 52 -2.76 13.20 -2.81
CA ALA A 52 -4.02 13.19 -3.53
C ALA A 52 -4.74 11.82 -3.52
N LEU A 53 -4.00 10.71 -3.33
CA LEU A 53 -4.60 9.39 -3.16
C LEU A 53 -5.15 9.14 -1.74
N LYS A 54 -4.75 9.93 -0.74
CA LYS A 54 -5.25 9.83 0.64
C LYS A 54 -6.31 10.90 0.94
N MET A 55 -6.06 12.13 0.53
CA MET A 55 -6.92 13.28 0.84
C MET A 55 -8.13 13.34 -0.10
N HIS A 56 -9.32 13.56 0.47
CA HIS A 56 -10.59 13.71 -0.27
C HIS A 56 -10.97 12.53 -1.17
N ARG A 57 -10.40 11.34 -0.93
CA ARG A 57 -10.75 10.11 -1.63
C ARG A 57 -12.19 9.70 -1.34
N SER A 58 -12.89 9.18 -2.35
CA SER A 58 -14.24 8.63 -2.20
C SER A 58 -14.26 7.17 -1.74
N LEU A 59 -13.23 6.39 -2.11
CA LEU A 59 -13.10 4.99 -1.68
C LEU A 59 -12.88 4.86 -0.15
N PRO A 60 -13.58 3.93 0.54
CA PRO A 60 -13.39 3.66 1.97
C PRO A 60 -11.95 3.28 2.33
N ASP A 61 -11.49 3.68 3.52
CA ASP A 61 -10.15 3.33 4.03
C ASP A 61 -9.97 1.82 4.16
N ARG A 62 -11.01 1.13 4.63
CA ARG A 62 -11.07 -0.32 4.66
C ARG A 62 -10.80 -0.95 3.31
N LEU A 63 -11.50 -0.50 2.27
CA LEU A 63 -11.38 -1.06 0.91
C LEU A 63 -9.96 -0.88 0.37
N VAL A 64 -9.40 0.34 0.51
CA VAL A 64 -8.05 0.64 0.05
C VAL A 64 -7.00 -0.18 0.78
N GLU A 65 -7.17 -0.38 2.09
CA GLU A 65 -6.25 -1.20 2.88
C GLU A 65 -6.28 -2.67 2.47
N LEU A 66 -7.46 -3.25 2.25
CA LEU A 66 -7.60 -4.64 1.80
C LEU A 66 -6.92 -4.86 0.43
N VAL A 67 -7.14 -3.94 -0.52
CA VAL A 67 -6.50 -3.98 -1.84
C VAL A 67 -4.97 -3.80 -1.72
N ARG A 68 -4.51 -2.84 -0.90
CA ARG A 68 -3.09 -2.59 -0.65
C ARG A 68 -2.39 -3.83 -0.10
N LEU A 69 -2.98 -4.49 0.91
CA LEU A 69 -2.40 -5.70 1.52
C LEU A 69 -2.36 -6.86 0.54
N ARG A 70 -3.38 -7.05 -0.31
CA ARG A 70 -3.35 -8.08 -1.36
C ARG A 70 -2.26 -7.80 -2.40
N ILE A 71 -2.13 -6.57 -2.87
CA ILE A 71 -1.04 -6.17 -3.78
C ILE A 71 0.32 -6.39 -3.11
N ALA A 72 0.45 -6.00 -1.84
CA ALA A 72 1.69 -6.11 -1.08
C ALA A 72 2.17 -7.57 -0.97
N PHE A 73 1.24 -8.52 -0.84
CA PHE A 73 1.54 -9.95 -0.87
C PHE A 73 2.20 -10.37 -2.18
N PHE A 74 1.60 -10.07 -3.33
CA PHE A 74 2.19 -10.44 -4.62
C PHE A 74 3.49 -9.70 -4.95
N ASN A 75 3.58 -8.45 -4.52
CA ASN A 75 4.80 -7.66 -4.67
C ASN A 75 5.90 -8.06 -3.69
N GLN A 76 5.58 -8.83 -2.64
CA GLN A 76 6.45 -9.08 -1.49
C GLN A 76 6.98 -7.76 -0.86
N CYS A 77 6.17 -6.70 -0.85
CA CYS A 77 6.48 -5.45 -0.16
C CYS A 77 6.36 -5.65 1.35
N ARG A 78 7.48 -5.91 2.03
CA ARG A 78 7.51 -6.28 3.47
C ARG A 78 6.97 -5.19 4.38
N SER A 79 7.37 -3.94 4.15
CA SER A 79 6.85 -2.80 4.92
C SER A 79 5.35 -2.64 4.71
N CYS A 80 4.88 -2.75 3.47
CA CYS A 80 3.46 -2.70 3.18
C CYS A 80 2.70 -3.82 3.91
N MET A 81 3.21 -5.05 3.91
CA MET A 81 2.54 -6.18 4.58
C MET A 81 2.53 -6.07 6.11
N ALA A 82 3.58 -5.51 6.70
CA ALA A 82 3.70 -5.36 8.15
C ALA A 82 2.78 -4.25 8.70
N ILE A 83 2.49 -3.23 7.90
CA ILE A 83 1.75 -2.04 8.35
C ILE A 83 0.23 -2.29 8.34
N ARG A 84 -0.48 -1.73 9.32
CA ARG A 84 -1.91 -1.39 9.28
C ARG A 84 -2.07 0.12 9.45
N TYR A 85 -2.83 0.75 8.56
CA TYR A 85 -3.16 2.16 8.73
C TYR A 85 -4.28 2.36 9.76
N SER A 86 -4.10 3.27 10.72
CA SER A 86 -5.07 3.53 11.78
C SER A 86 -6.44 3.94 11.24
N ASP A 87 -6.50 4.68 10.13
CA ASP A 87 -7.75 5.05 9.47
C ASP A 87 -8.54 3.80 9.01
N ALA A 88 -7.84 2.79 8.46
CA ALA A 88 -8.46 1.55 8.03
C ALA A 88 -8.86 0.65 9.21
N VAL A 89 -8.07 0.64 10.29
CA VAL A 89 -8.43 -0.04 11.54
C VAL A 89 -9.68 0.59 12.14
N ALA A 90 -9.78 1.92 12.14
CA ALA A 90 -10.97 2.65 12.56
C ALA A 90 -12.19 2.36 11.66
N ASP A 91 -11.95 2.11 10.36
CA ASP A 91 -12.95 1.64 9.39
C ASP A 91 -13.17 0.10 9.42
N GLY A 92 -12.79 -0.54 10.54
CA GLY A 92 -13.13 -1.93 10.84
C GLY A 92 -12.24 -2.98 10.21
N VAL A 93 -11.05 -2.62 9.70
CA VAL A 93 -10.03 -3.63 9.33
C VAL A 93 -9.47 -4.27 10.59
N ASP A 94 -9.68 -5.57 10.73
CA ASP A 94 -9.10 -6.40 11.77
C ASP A 94 -8.27 -7.55 11.15
N GLU A 95 -7.57 -8.33 11.98
CA GLU A 95 -6.78 -9.44 11.46
C GLU A 95 -7.63 -10.60 10.95
N GLY A 96 -8.91 -10.70 11.34
CA GLY A 96 -9.82 -11.67 10.75
C GLY A 96 -10.01 -11.40 9.26
N LEU A 97 -10.19 -10.14 8.89
CA LEU A 97 -10.27 -9.69 7.51
C LEU A 97 -8.95 -9.82 6.75
N VAL A 98 -7.83 -9.49 7.39
CA VAL A 98 -6.53 -9.67 6.75
C VAL A 98 -6.24 -11.15 6.49
N CYS A 99 -6.62 -12.04 7.40
CA CYS A 99 -6.55 -13.50 7.18
C CYS A 99 -7.42 -13.94 5.99
N SER A 100 -8.61 -13.37 5.81
CA SER A 100 -9.47 -13.64 4.66
C SER A 100 -8.81 -13.29 3.32
N LEU A 101 -7.80 -12.41 3.30
CA LEU A 101 -7.07 -12.07 2.07
C LEU A 101 -6.20 -13.22 1.55
N GLU A 102 -6.03 -14.33 2.28
CA GLU A 102 -5.42 -15.55 1.72
C GLU A 102 -6.24 -16.06 0.52
N ARG A 103 -7.57 -16.12 0.70
CA ARG A 103 -8.56 -16.60 -0.28
C ARG A 103 -9.79 -15.67 -0.31
N PRO A 104 -9.64 -14.44 -0.84
CA PRO A 104 -10.64 -13.39 -0.68
C PRO A 104 -11.99 -13.72 -1.35
N GLN A 105 -11.97 -14.50 -2.43
CA GLN A 105 -13.20 -14.86 -3.16
C GLN A 105 -14.09 -15.83 -2.35
N GLU A 106 -13.49 -16.66 -1.49
CA GLU A 106 -14.19 -17.60 -0.61
C GLU A 106 -14.67 -16.97 0.70
N ALA A 107 -14.19 -15.77 1.04
CA ALA A 107 -14.44 -15.15 2.34
C ALA A 107 -15.88 -14.63 2.48
N GLU A 108 -16.54 -14.94 3.60
CA GLU A 108 -17.91 -14.49 3.89
C GLU A 108 -17.95 -13.07 4.50
N ASN A 109 -16.84 -12.63 5.10
CA ASN A 109 -16.70 -11.31 5.73
C ASN A 109 -16.23 -10.21 4.76
N LEU A 110 -16.18 -10.51 3.46
CA LEU A 110 -15.91 -9.55 2.38
C LEU A 110 -17.15 -9.36 1.52
N THR A 111 -17.49 -8.10 1.26
CA THR A 111 -18.57 -7.71 0.37
C THR A 111 -18.23 -8.02 -1.10
N PRO A 112 -19.23 -8.12 -1.99
CA PRO A 112 -19.00 -8.25 -3.44
C PRO A 112 -18.10 -7.13 -4.01
N ALA A 113 -18.33 -5.88 -3.57
CA ALA A 113 -17.51 -4.73 -3.99
C ALA A 113 -16.04 -4.88 -3.58
N GLU A 114 -15.76 -5.31 -2.34
CA GLU A 114 -14.39 -5.58 -1.88
C GLU A 114 -13.74 -6.71 -2.67
N LYS A 115 -14.47 -7.81 -2.93
CA LYS A 115 -13.96 -8.95 -3.70
C LYS A 115 -13.58 -8.55 -5.13
N ALA A 116 -14.40 -7.73 -5.79
CA ALA A 116 -14.13 -7.20 -7.12
C ALA A 116 -12.87 -6.30 -7.14
N ALA A 117 -12.75 -5.37 -6.18
CA ALA A 117 -11.60 -4.49 -6.07
C ALA A 117 -10.30 -5.25 -5.74
N ILE A 118 -10.36 -6.23 -4.83
CA ILE A 118 -9.23 -7.09 -4.47
C ILE A 118 -8.78 -7.91 -5.68
N ARG A 119 -9.72 -8.49 -6.45
CA ARG A 119 -9.43 -9.22 -7.69
C ARG A 119 -8.73 -8.31 -8.72
N TYR A 120 -9.24 -7.10 -8.91
CA TYR A 120 -8.60 -6.11 -9.79
C TYR A 120 -7.17 -5.75 -9.34
N GLY A 121 -6.97 -5.49 -8.05
CA GLY A 121 -5.64 -5.19 -7.49
C GLY A 121 -4.66 -6.36 -7.62
N GLU A 122 -5.12 -7.59 -7.38
CA GLU A 122 -4.34 -8.81 -7.59
C GLU A 122 -3.90 -8.98 -9.05
N LEU A 123 -4.83 -8.81 -10.01
CA LEU A 123 -4.49 -8.87 -11.43
C LEU A 123 -3.48 -7.76 -11.81
N MET A 124 -3.66 -6.54 -11.32
CA MET A 124 -2.69 -5.45 -11.52
C MET A 124 -1.28 -5.83 -11.02
N ALA A 125 -1.18 -6.61 -9.94
CA ALA A 125 0.09 -7.05 -9.38
C ALA A 125 0.67 -8.32 -10.06
N THR A 126 -0.12 -9.08 -10.81
CA THR A 126 0.25 -10.42 -11.32
C THR A 126 0.15 -10.53 -12.84
N ASP A 127 -1.04 -10.30 -13.41
CA ASP A 127 -1.34 -10.44 -14.83
C ASP A 127 -2.33 -9.34 -15.30
N HIS A 128 -1.82 -8.11 -15.38
CA HIS A 128 -2.62 -6.94 -15.79
C HIS A 128 -3.18 -7.04 -17.22
N LEU A 129 -2.62 -7.92 -18.07
CA LEU A 129 -3.12 -8.14 -19.44
C LEU A 129 -4.40 -8.99 -19.46
N ALA A 130 -4.69 -9.71 -18.38
CA ALA A 130 -5.96 -10.42 -18.20
C ALA A 130 -7.12 -9.50 -17.77
N ILE A 131 -6.85 -8.22 -17.49
CA ILE A 131 -7.88 -7.23 -17.15
C ILE A 131 -8.54 -6.74 -18.45
N GLY A 132 -9.74 -7.25 -18.71
CA GLY A 132 -10.56 -6.88 -19.85
C GLY A 132 -11.94 -6.34 -19.46
N GLU A 133 -12.83 -6.24 -20.44
CA GLU A 133 -14.19 -5.70 -20.26
C GLU A 133 -14.97 -6.41 -19.15
N ASP A 134 -14.84 -7.72 -19.00
CA ASP A 134 -15.54 -8.46 -17.93
C ASP A 134 -15.15 -7.97 -16.54
N THR A 135 -13.87 -7.61 -16.33
CA THR A 135 -13.41 -7.10 -15.03
C THR A 135 -13.92 -5.68 -14.78
N TYR A 136 -13.95 -4.83 -15.82
CA TYR A 136 -14.52 -3.49 -15.68
C TYR A 136 -16.05 -3.50 -15.57
N ALA A 137 -16.74 -4.45 -16.20
CA ALA A 137 -18.17 -4.66 -16.03
C ALA A 137 -18.49 -5.01 -14.58
N GLU A 138 -17.76 -5.98 -13.99
CA GLU A 138 -17.88 -6.35 -12.57
C GLU A 138 -17.62 -5.14 -11.65
N LEU A 139 -16.58 -4.34 -11.89
CA LEU A 139 -16.32 -3.13 -11.09
C LEU A 139 -17.46 -2.11 -11.19
N ARG A 140 -18.07 -1.93 -12.37
CA ARG A 140 -19.17 -0.98 -12.58
C ARG A 140 -20.47 -1.38 -11.90
N GLU A 141 -20.62 -2.64 -11.45
CA GLU A 141 -21.74 -3.05 -10.61
C GLU A 141 -21.67 -2.44 -9.20
N HIS A 142 -20.49 -1.96 -8.78
CA HIS A 142 -20.21 -1.55 -7.41
C HIS A 142 -19.64 -0.14 -7.28
N PHE A 143 -18.96 0.35 -8.31
CA PHE A 143 -18.21 1.61 -8.27
C PHE A 143 -18.59 2.52 -9.43
N SER A 144 -18.61 3.82 -9.17
CA SER A 144 -18.66 4.86 -10.20
C SER A 144 -17.37 4.91 -11.01
N GLU A 145 -17.40 5.52 -12.20
CA GLU A 145 -16.20 5.71 -13.02
C GLU A 145 -15.09 6.50 -12.28
N ALA A 146 -15.48 7.47 -11.44
CA ALA A 146 -14.52 8.22 -10.63
C ALA A 146 -13.82 7.32 -9.59
N GLU A 147 -14.58 6.47 -8.90
CA GLU A 147 -14.06 5.49 -7.95
C GLU A 147 -13.17 4.44 -8.62
N ILE A 148 -13.52 4.00 -9.84
CA ILE A 148 -12.68 3.08 -10.63
C ILE A 148 -11.34 3.74 -10.99
N VAL A 149 -11.36 5.02 -11.35
CA VAL A 149 -10.12 5.79 -11.60
C VAL A 149 -9.28 5.93 -10.33
N GLU A 150 -9.89 6.25 -9.18
CA GLU A 150 -9.21 6.29 -7.88
C GLU A 150 -8.58 4.93 -7.53
N LEU A 151 -9.33 3.84 -7.72
CA LEU A 151 -8.87 2.47 -7.47
C LEU A 151 -7.68 2.13 -8.37
N GLY A 152 -7.79 2.43 -9.67
CA GLY A 152 -6.72 2.23 -10.65
C GLY A 152 -5.42 2.94 -10.29
N MET A 153 -5.49 4.23 -9.94
CA MET A 153 -4.33 5.02 -9.52
C MET A 153 -3.72 4.49 -8.22
N THR A 154 -4.56 4.08 -7.27
CA THR A 154 -4.15 3.49 -6.00
C THR A 154 -3.41 2.16 -6.22
N CYS A 155 -3.97 1.27 -7.05
CA CYS A 155 -3.31 0.02 -7.44
C CYS A 155 -1.98 0.28 -8.14
N ALA A 156 -1.94 1.19 -9.11
CA ALA A 156 -0.71 1.52 -9.84
C ALA A 156 0.40 2.03 -8.89
N PHE A 157 0.04 2.90 -7.93
CA PHE A 157 0.96 3.38 -6.90
C PHE A 157 1.53 2.22 -6.07
N PHE A 158 0.68 1.36 -5.51
CA PHE A 158 1.14 0.24 -4.68
C PHE A 158 1.88 -0.84 -5.47
N VAL A 159 1.53 -1.05 -6.74
CA VAL A 159 2.25 -1.97 -7.62
C VAL A 159 3.67 -1.47 -7.87
N GLY A 160 3.82 -0.23 -8.33
CA GLY A 160 5.13 0.35 -8.66
C GLY A 160 6.02 0.51 -7.42
N PHE A 161 5.53 1.25 -6.42
CA PHE A 161 6.34 1.58 -5.24
C PHE A 161 6.50 0.40 -4.27
N GLY A 162 5.54 -0.52 -4.22
CA GLY A 162 5.69 -1.77 -3.46
C GLY A 162 6.81 -2.66 -4.01
N ARG A 163 6.93 -2.77 -5.34
CA ARG A 163 8.05 -3.49 -5.99
C ARG A 163 9.38 -2.77 -5.75
N LEU A 164 9.42 -1.44 -5.82
CA LEU A 164 10.63 -0.70 -5.45
C LEU A 164 11.05 -0.99 -4.00
N ALA A 165 10.14 -0.89 -3.04
CA ALA A 165 10.42 -1.19 -1.63
C ALA A 165 10.98 -2.62 -1.43
N ALA A 166 10.41 -3.61 -2.13
CA ALA A 166 10.93 -4.99 -2.12
C ALA A 166 12.35 -5.07 -2.71
N THR A 167 12.60 -4.44 -3.87
CA THR A 167 13.92 -4.43 -4.52
C THR A 167 14.96 -3.62 -3.75
N TRP A 168 14.58 -2.64 -2.94
CA TRP A 168 15.50 -1.90 -2.08
C TRP A 168 15.71 -2.56 -0.73
N HIS A 169 14.99 -3.66 -0.44
CA HIS A 169 15.11 -4.44 0.78
C HIS A 169 14.91 -3.58 2.05
N MET A 170 13.81 -2.83 2.05
CA MET A 170 13.41 -1.94 3.15
C MET A 170 12.77 -2.72 4.29
N VAL A 171 13.59 -3.31 5.15
CA VAL A 171 13.11 -4.21 6.21
C VAL A 171 13.64 -3.87 7.59
N GLU A 172 14.60 -2.95 7.75
CA GLU A 172 15.33 -2.79 9.00
C GLU A 172 14.43 -2.39 10.18
N GLU A 173 13.40 -1.59 9.92
CA GLU A 173 12.43 -1.09 10.91
C GLU A 173 11.24 -2.03 11.13
N LEU A 174 11.23 -3.22 10.53
CA LEU A 174 10.08 -4.13 10.57
C LEU A 174 10.19 -5.18 11.68
N PRO A 175 9.06 -5.78 12.11
CA PRO A 175 9.05 -6.95 12.97
C PRO A 175 9.92 -8.09 12.41
N GLN A 176 10.44 -8.95 13.29
CA GLN A 176 11.41 -9.99 12.93
C GLN A 176 10.95 -10.88 11.78
N ALA A 177 9.69 -11.33 11.79
CA ALA A 177 9.13 -12.17 10.74
C ALA A 177 9.29 -11.56 9.33
N PHE A 178 9.07 -10.26 9.19
CA PHE A 178 9.18 -9.54 7.92
C PHE A 178 10.63 -9.29 7.46
N ARG A 179 11.63 -9.46 8.35
CA ARG A 179 13.05 -9.28 8.05
C ARG A 179 13.73 -10.54 7.52
N GLU A 180 13.35 -11.70 8.05
CA GLU A 180 14.11 -12.94 7.88
C GLU A 180 13.50 -13.88 6.83
N ALA A 181 12.20 -13.79 6.58
CA ALA A 181 11.49 -14.73 5.72
C ALA A 181 11.82 -14.53 4.22
N GLU A 182 12.08 -15.62 3.49
CA GLU A 182 12.30 -15.59 2.03
C GLU A 182 11.05 -15.11 1.28
N SER A 183 9.87 -15.60 1.67
CA SER A 183 8.55 -15.10 1.29
C SER A 183 7.66 -15.03 2.53
N ILE A 184 6.74 -14.07 2.58
CA ILE A 184 5.80 -13.94 3.70
C ILE A 184 4.47 -13.38 3.22
N ALA A 185 3.44 -13.62 4.00
CA ALA A 185 2.12 -13.05 3.82
C ALA A 185 1.81 -11.99 4.90
N PRO A 186 0.92 -11.03 4.63
CA PRO A 186 0.49 -10.05 5.63
C PRO A 186 -0.40 -10.67 6.72
N TRP A 187 -0.99 -11.85 6.48
CA TRP A 187 -1.80 -12.57 7.45
C TRP A 187 -0.96 -13.48 8.35
N GLY A 188 -1.37 -13.60 9.62
CA GLY A 188 -0.75 -14.50 10.60
C GLY A 188 0.65 -14.07 11.10
N SER A 189 1.11 -12.88 10.74
CA SER A 189 2.41 -12.32 11.14
C SER A 189 2.24 -11.04 11.98
N ASP A 190 3.24 -10.73 12.81
CA ASP A 190 3.21 -9.54 13.67
C ASP A 190 3.10 -8.24 12.87
N LYS A 191 2.05 -7.47 13.12
CA LYS A 191 1.78 -6.20 12.45
C LYS A 191 2.30 -5.00 13.25
N VAL A 192 2.37 -3.86 12.59
CA VAL A 192 2.61 -2.55 13.19
C VAL A 192 1.50 -1.62 12.75
N GLU A 193 0.83 -0.95 13.70
CA GLU A 193 -0.12 0.10 13.37
C GLU A 193 0.61 1.42 13.18
N VAL A 194 0.25 2.17 12.14
CA VAL A 194 0.81 3.48 11.82
C VAL A 194 -0.30 4.45 11.39
N ARG A 195 -0.03 5.76 11.43
CA ARG A 195 -1.00 6.81 11.06
C ARG A 195 -1.49 6.73 9.60
#